data_AF-A0AB39KNR5-F1
#
_entry.id   AF-A0AB39KNR5-F1
#
_cell.length_a   1.000
_cell.length_b   1.000
_cell.length_c   1.000
_cell.angle_alpha   90.00
_cell.angle_beta   90.00
_cell.angle_gamma   90.00
#
_symmetry.space_group_name_H-M   'P 1'
#
loop_
_entity.id
_entity.type
_entity.pdbx_description
1 polymer ?
#
loop_
_entity_poly.entity_id
_entity_poly.type
_entity_poly.pdbx_seq_one_letter_code
_entity_poly.pdbx_strand_id
1 'polypeptide(L)'
;MKSLSKEKVLDFFSLMAVLILIVSWLLPVFDGMKGYELFVYSFFLQFLIFPIILVFPIWANLSLVFTYFLLDENDPKAFRWSCITLAMMCYGLVTILVIDGKNSQPVLFGAYVWVLSGILICICAYLKVKKISKNH
;
A
#
# COMPACT_ATOMS: atom_id res chain seq x y z
N MET A 1 -6.49 0.71 33.75
CA MET A 1 -6.14 0.93 32.33
C MET A 1 -6.89 -0.12 31.52
N LYS A 2 -8.05 0.22 30.95
CA LYS A 2 -8.87 -0.74 30.18
C LYS A 2 -8.04 -1.17 28.97
N SER A 3 -7.76 -2.46 28.89
CA SER A 3 -7.32 -3.17 27.69
C SER A 3 -7.91 -2.49 26.45
N LEU A 4 -7.06 -1.82 25.67
CA LEU A 4 -7.43 -1.40 24.32
C LEU A 4 -7.84 -2.70 23.63
N SER A 5 -9.13 -2.88 23.32
CA SER A 5 -9.58 -4.15 22.76
C SER A 5 -8.73 -4.44 21.53
N LYS A 6 -8.25 -5.69 21.38
CA LYS A 6 -7.33 -6.06 20.29
C LYS A 6 -7.88 -5.68 18.90
N GLU A 7 -9.19 -5.49 18.77
CA GLU A 7 -9.85 -4.91 17.59
C GLU A 7 -9.48 -3.45 17.35
N LYS A 8 -9.62 -2.58 18.36
CA LYS A 8 -9.22 -1.17 18.22
C LYS A 8 -7.75 -1.00 17.85
N VAL A 9 -6.90 -1.91 18.33
CA VAL A 9 -5.48 -1.95 17.94
C VAL A 9 -5.34 -2.31 16.45
N LEU A 10 -6.06 -3.34 15.99
CA LEU A 10 -5.99 -3.81 14.61
C LEU A 10 -6.57 -2.79 13.62
N ASP A 11 -7.69 -2.16 13.97
CA ASP A 11 -8.33 -1.13 13.15
C ASP A 11 -7.48 0.14 13.10
N PHE A 12 -6.76 0.45 14.18
CA PHE A 12 -5.74 1.50 14.17
C PHE A 12 -4.60 1.18 13.20
N PHE A 13 -4.08 -0.06 13.21
CA PHE A 13 -3.00 -0.45 12.30
C PHE A 13 -3.45 -0.52 10.84
N SER A 14 -4.68 -0.94 10.55
CA SER A 14 -5.22 -0.93 9.18
C SER A 14 -5.41 0.50 8.68
N LEU A 15 -5.86 1.43 9.53
CA LEU A 15 -5.93 2.85 9.20
C LEU A 15 -4.54 3.46 9.02
N MET A 16 -3.56 3.06 9.84
CA MET A 16 -2.16 3.46 9.66
C MET A 16 -1.59 2.98 8.33
N ALA A 17 -1.98 1.80 7.83
CA ALA A 17 -1.57 1.35 6.51
C ALA A 17 -2.06 2.30 5.39
N VAL A 18 -3.31 2.75 5.48
CA VAL A 18 -3.87 3.74 4.53
C VAL A 18 -3.15 5.09 4.66
N LEU A 19 -2.84 5.54 5.88
CA LEU A 19 -2.07 6.77 6.09
C LEU A 19 -0.65 6.68 5.53
N ILE A 20 0.04 5.54 5.73
CA ILE A 20 1.37 5.29 5.17
C ILE A 20 1.32 5.30 3.65
N LEU A 21 0.27 4.74 3.04
CA LEU A 21 0.05 4.84 1.59
C LEU A 21 -0.01 6.31 1.15
N ILE A 22 -0.80 7.15 1.83
CA ILE A 22 -0.90 8.58 1.49
C ILE A 22 0.44 9.30 1.66
N VAL A 23 1.16 9.03 2.76
CA VAL A 23 2.50 9.62 3.00
C VAL A 23 3.48 9.16 1.94
N SER A 24 3.40 7.91 1.47
CA SER A 24 4.29 7.39 0.42
C SER A 24 4.23 8.21 -0.86
N TRP A 25 3.07 8.81 -1.16
CA TRP A 25 2.91 9.69 -2.31
C TRP A 25 3.57 11.04 -2.11
N LEU A 26 3.61 11.56 -0.87
CA LEU A 26 4.17 12.89 -0.60
C LEU A 26 5.69 12.87 -0.49
N LEU A 27 6.30 11.71 -0.21
CA LEU A 27 7.75 11.59 -0.01
C LEU A 27 8.60 12.09 -1.19
N PRO A 28 8.28 11.78 -2.46
CA PRO A 28 9.04 12.30 -3.59
C PRO A 28 9.04 13.83 -3.68
N VAL A 29 8.06 14.55 -3.12
CA VAL A 29 8.06 16.03 -3.07
C VAL A 29 9.19 16.58 -2.20
N PHE A 30 9.56 15.85 -1.14
CA PHE A 30 10.60 16.26 -0.21
C PHE A 30 12.02 15.97 -0.73
N ASP A 31 12.15 15.28 -1.86
CA ASP A 31 13.42 14.94 -2.51
C ASP A 31 13.92 15.99 -3.52
N GLY A 32 13.34 17.20 -3.50
CA GLY A 32 13.77 18.35 -4.31
C GLY A 32 13.06 18.48 -5.67
N MET A 33 13.50 19.42 -6.53
CA MET A 33 12.76 19.75 -7.79
C MET A 33 12.54 18.56 -8.72
N LYS A 34 13.52 17.65 -8.85
CA LYS A 34 13.36 16.41 -9.62
C LYS A 34 12.32 15.47 -9.00
N GLY A 35 12.33 15.36 -7.67
CA GLY A 35 11.36 14.56 -6.93
C GLY A 35 9.94 15.11 -7.06
N TYR A 36 9.78 16.44 -7.09
CA TYR A 36 8.50 17.10 -7.37
C TYR A 36 7.99 16.85 -8.79
N GLU A 37 8.85 16.94 -9.82
CA GLU A 37 8.47 16.62 -11.20
C GLU A 37 8.06 15.15 -11.35
N LEU A 38 8.82 14.23 -10.73
CA LEU A 38 8.50 12.81 -10.65
C LEU A 38 7.22 12.54 -9.85
N PHE A 39 6.97 13.28 -8.76
CA PHE A 39 5.73 13.21 -7.99
C PHE A 39 4.55 13.57 -8.86
N VAL A 40 4.60 14.73 -9.52
CA VAL A 40 3.52 15.23 -10.38
C VAL A 40 3.28 14.26 -11.53
N TYR A 41 4.35 13.81 -12.21
CA TYR A 41 4.26 12.84 -13.30
C TYR A 41 3.69 11.49 -12.83
N SER A 42 4.16 10.97 -11.69
CA SER A 42 3.67 9.72 -11.11
C SER A 42 2.23 9.85 -10.60
N PHE A 43 1.85 10.99 -10.03
CA PHE A 43 0.49 11.31 -9.60
C PHE A 43 -0.46 11.33 -10.80
N PHE A 44 -0.09 11.97 -11.91
CA PHE A 44 -0.90 11.94 -13.13
C PHE A 44 -0.93 10.56 -13.80
N LEU A 45 0.18 9.82 -13.77
CA LEU A 45 0.22 8.42 -14.20
C LEU A 45 -0.74 7.55 -13.39
N GLN A 46 -0.99 7.89 -12.12
CA GLN A 46 -1.98 7.18 -11.31
C GLN A 46 -3.45 7.40 -11.77
N PHE A 47 -3.71 8.26 -12.74
CA PHE A 47 -5.06 8.47 -13.32
C PHE A 47 -5.15 8.03 -14.79
N LEU A 48 -4.04 7.61 -15.39
CA LEU A 48 -4.00 7.15 -16.78
C LEU A 48 -4.31 5.65 -16.84
N ILE A 49 -5.19 5.22 -17.75
CA ILE A 49 -5.66 3.83 -17.87
C ILE A 49 -4.73 2.96 -18.76
N PHE A 50 -3.77 3.57 -19.46
CA PHE A 50 -2.83 2.89 -20.37
C PHE A 50 -1.43 3.53 -20.32
N PRO A 51 -0.34 2.74 -20.46
CA PRO A 51 -0.22 1.27 -20.62
C PRO A 51 0.00 0.51 -19.30
N ILE A 52 -0.47 -0.73 -19.20
CA ILE A 52 -0.56 -1.58 -17.98
C ILE A 52 0.66 -1.52 -17.01
N ILE A 53 1.91 -1.47 -17.52
CA ILE A 53 3.14 -1.37 -16.71
C ILE A 53 3.25 -0.03 -15.94
N LEU A 54 2.60 1.02 -16.44
CA LEU A 54 2.54 2.33 -15.80
C LEU A 54 1.33 2.47 -14.86
N VAL A 55 0.30 1.64 -15.05
CA VAL A 55 -1.04 1.75 -14.44
C VAL A 55 -1.19 0.80 -13.25
N PHE A 56 -0.38 -0.27 -13.16
CA PHE A 56 -0.43 -1.22 -12.06
C PHE A 56 -0.28 -0.61 -10.63
N PRO A 57 0.44 0.51 -10.39
CA PRO A 57 0.48 1.13 -9.07
C PRO A 57 -0.90 1.61 -8.61
N ILE A 58 -1.77 2.02 -9.56
CA ILE A 58 -3.15 2.44 -9.29
C ILE A 58 -3.97 1.26 -8.78
N TRP A 59 -3.85 0.12 -9.46
CA TRP A 59 -4.56 -1.10 -9.09
C TRP A 59 -4.09 -1.61 -7.72
N ALA A 60 -2.80 -1.47 -7.41
CA ALA A 60 -2.26 -1.70 -6.07
C ALA A 60 -2.82 -0.73 -5.01
N ASN A 61 -2.95 0.56 -5.31
CA ASN A 61 -3.52 1.54 -4.38
C ASN A 61 -5.02 1.27 -4.13
N LEU A 62 -5.78 1.06 -5.20
CA LEU A 62 -7.22 0.80 -5.15
C LEU A 62 -7.51 -0.52 -4.40
N SER A 63 -6.73 -1.57 -4.68
CA SER A 63 -6.87 -2.85 -3.98
C SER A 63 -6.49 -2.75 -2.50
N LEU A 64 -5.55 -1.88 -2.11
CA LEU A 64 -5.26 -1.61 -0.69
C LEU A 64 -6.46 -0.97 0.00
N VAL A 65 -7.03 0.08 -0.59
CA VAL A 65 -8.21 0.76 -0.05
C VAL A 65 -9.41 -0.19 0.02
N PHE A 66 -9.61 -1.00 -1.02
CA PHE A 66 -10.65 -2.03 -1.03
C PHE A 66 -10.44 -3.08 0.07
N THR A 67 -9.19 -3.52 0.27
CA THR A 67 -8.82 -4.44 1.35
C THR A 67 -9.11 -3.84 2.72
N TYR A 68 -8.90 -2.53 2.91
CA TYR A 68 -9.24 -1.83 4.15
C TYR A 68 -10.75 -1.87 4.43
N PHE A 69 -11.61 -1.63 3.43
CA PHE A 69 -13.06 -1.73 3.61
C PHE A 69 -13.51 -3.16 3.93
N LEU A 70 -12.96 -4.16 3.25
CA LEU A 70 -13.24 -5.57 3.56
C LEU A 70 -12.79 -5.95 4.98
N LEU A 71 -11.67 -5.40 5.43
CA LEU A 71 -11.19 -5.53 6.80
C LEU A 71 -12.19 -4.94 7.79
N ASP A 72 -12.74 -3.76 7.53
CA ASP A 72 -13.73 -3.10 8.38
C ASP A 72 -15.03 -3.92 8.49
N GLU A 73 -15.47 -4.49 7.37
CA GLU A 73 -16.64 -5.38 7.28
C GLU A 73 -16.40 -6.79 7.87
N ASN A 74 -15.20 -7.11 8.34
CA ASN A 74 -14.78 -8.46 8.77
C ASN A 74 -14.94 -9.54 7.68
N ASP A 75 -14.83 -9.19 6.38
CA ASP A 75 -14.94 -10.17 5.29
C ASP A 75 -13.65 -11.03 5.20
N PRO A 76 -13.74 -12.38 5.22
CA PRO A 76 -12.58 -13.26 5.08
C PRO A 76 -11.81 -13.10 3.76
N LYS A 77 -12.43 -12.54 2.72
CA LYS A 77 -11.78 -12.21 1.45
C LYS A 77 -10.71 -11.12 1.61
N ALA A 78 -10.75 -10.33 2.69
CA ALA A 78 -9.76 -9.28 2.95
C ALA A 78 -8.32 -9.81 2.89
N PHE A 79 -8.06 -11.01 3.42
CA PHE A 79 -6.72 -11.60 3.37
C PHE A 79 -6.27 -11.98 1.95
N ARG A 80 -7.19 -12.46 1.11
CA ARG A 80 -6.85 -12.78 -0.29
C ARG A 80 -6.52 -11.50 -1.05
N TRP A 81 -7.33 -10.45 -0.88
CA TRP A 81 -7.11 -9.16 -1.50
C TRP A 81 -5.85 -8.46 -0.99
N SER A 82 -5.52 -8.58 0.29
CA SER A 82 -4.28 -8.03 0.84
C SER A 82 -3.03 -8.69 0.25
N CYS A 83 -3.07 -10.01 0.02
CA CYS A 83 -1.98 -10.74 -0.63
C CYS A 83 -1.81 -10.32 -2.09
N ILE A 84 -2.91 -10.16 -2.83
CA ILE A 84 -2.88 -9.68 -4.23
C ILE A 84 -2.33 -8.25 -4.28
N THR A 85 -2.79 -7.38 -3.37
CA THR A 85 -2.30 -6.01 -3.20
C THR A 85 -0.79 -5.99 -2.98
N LEU A 86 -0.30 -6.76 -2.01
CA LEU A 86 1.13 -6.84 -1.69
C LEU A 86 1.96 -7.37 -2.86
N ALA A 87 1.47 -8.39 -3.58
CA ALA A 87 2.14 -8.92 -4.75
C ALA A 87 2.28 -7.85 -5.86
N MET A 88 1.23 -7.07 -6.12
CA MET A 88 1.27 -5.96 -7.08
C MET A 88 2.24 -4.86 -6.63
N MET A 89 2.28 -4.53 -5.33
CA MET A 89 3.22 -3.56 -4.79
C MET A 89 4.67 -4.02 -4.91
N CYS A 90 4.96 -5.29 -4.59
CA CYS A 90 6.29 -5.88 -4.75
C CYS A 90 6.73 -5.92 -6.21
N TYR A 91 5.84 -6.33 -7.12
CA TYR A 91 6.10 -6.29 -8.56
C TYR A 91 6.48 -4.87 -8.99
N GLY A 92 5.75 -3.87 -8.50
CA GLY A 92 6.03 -2.49 -8.81
C GLY A 92 7.34 -1.95 -8.29
N LEU A 93 7.70 -2.30 -7.06
CA LEU A 93 8.99 -1.96 -6.51
C LEU A 93 10.10 -2.54 -7.39
N VAL A 94 9.99 -3.81 -7.81
CA VAL A 94 10.98 -4.43 -8.70
C VAL A 94 11.03 -3.71 -10.05
N THR A 95 9.89 -3.36 -10.64
CA THR A 95 9.83 -2.60 -11.90
C THR A 95 10.53 -1.24 -11.77
N ILE A 96 10.27 -0.49 -10.70
CA ILE A 96 10.93 0.78 -10.41
C ILE A 96 12.44 0.58 -10.27
N LEU A 97 12.88 -0.44 -9.50
CA LEU A 97 14.28 -0.74 -9.30
C LEU A 97 15.01 -1.14 -10.59
N VAL A 98 14.35 -1.88 -11.49
CA VAL A 98 14.94 -2.31 -12.77
C VAL A 98 15.02 -1.16 -13.78
N ILE A 99 13.99 -0.31 -13.82
CA ILE A 99 13.92 0.81 -14.77
C ILE A 99 14.79 1.99 -14.31
N ASP A 100 14.72 2.34 -13.02
CA ASP A 100 15.35 3.54 -12.46
C ASP A 100 16.71 3.26 -11.79
N GLY A 101 17.07 1.99 -11.60
CA GLY A 101 18.34 1.55 -11.00
C GLY A 101 19.61 1.97 -11.74
N LYS A 102 19.49 2.63 -12.91
CA LYS A 102 20.60 3.25 -13.63
C LYS A 102 20.92 4.68 -13.19
N ASN A 103 20.04 5.37 -12.46
CA ASN A 103 20.16 6.82 -12.24
C ASN A 103 20.28 7.27 -10.77
N SER A 104 20.46 6.35 -9.79
CA SER A 104 20.73 6.69 -8.39
C SER A 104 19.79 7.77 -7.82
N GLN A 105 18.48 7.66 -8.10
CA GLN A 105 17.51 8.70 -7.75
C GLN A 105 16.82 8.43 -6.40
N PRO A 106 16.40 9.50 -5.70
CA PRO A 106 15.78 9.41 -4.36
C PRO A 106 14.35 8.83 -4.34
N VAL A 107 13.75 8.58 -5.52
CA VAL A 107 12.42 7.98 -5.74
C VAL A 107 12.22 6.63 -5.02
N LEU A 108 13.29 5.92 -4.70
CA LEU A 108 13.22 4.63 -4.00
C LEU A 108 12.56 4.70 -2.63
N PHE A 109 12.75 5.78 -1.85
CA PHE A 109 12.26 5.81 -0.47
C PHE A 109 10.72 5.80 -0.40
N GLY A 110 10.05 6.59 -1.23
CA GLY A 110 8.60 6.56 -1.37
C GLY A 110 8.07 5.18 -1.79
N ALA A 111 8.76 4.51 -2.73
CA ALA A 111 8.39 3.16 -3.18
C ALA A 111 8.53 2.09 -2.07
N TYR A 112 9.54 2.20 -1.20
CA TYR A 112 9.66 1.32 -0.03
C TYR A 112 8.54 1.56 0.98
N VAL A 113 8.25 2.82 1.30
CA VAL A 113 7.15 3.20 2.21
C VAL A 113 5.80 2.75 1.66
N TRP A 114 5.63 2.81 0.35
CA TRP A 114 4.47 2.28 -0.35
C TRP A 114 4.31 0.77 -0.12
N VAL A 115 5.35 -0.05 -0.35
CA VAL A 115 5.29 -1.50 -0.09
C VAL A 115 5.04 -1.80 1.39
N LEU A 116 5.61 -1.01 2.31
CA LEU A 116 5.37 -1.16 3.75
C LEU A 116 3.88 -1.01 4.11
N SER A 117 3.14 -0.14 3.43
CA SER A 117 1.69 -0.04 3.60
C SER A 117 0.97 -1.35 3.25
N GLY A 118 1.37 -2.00 2.15
CA GLY A 118 0.85 -3.30 1.72
C GLY A 118 1.18 -4.43 2.69
N ILE A 119 2.39 -4.43 3.27
CA ILE A 119 2.79 -5.42 4.29
C ILE A 119 1.92 -5.26 5.53
N LEU A 120 1.75 -4.02 6.01
CA LEU A 120 1.00 -3.74 7.22
C LEU A 120 -0.47 -4.15 7.08
N ILE A 121 -1.11 -3.84 5.94
CA ILE A 121 -2.52 -4.24 5.73
C ILE A 121 -2.67 -5.76 5.59
N CYS A 122 -1.69 -6.44 5.01
CA CYS A 122 -1.67 -7.90 4.89
C CYS A 122 -1.56 -8.60 6.25
N ILE A 123 -0.70 -8.08 7.14
CA ILE A 123 -0.60 -8.55 8.52
C ILE A 123 -1.93 -8.34 9.25
N CYS A 124 -2.56 -7.18 9.09
CA CYS A 124 -3.86 -6.89 9.69
C CYS A 124 -4.94 -7.87 9.21
N ALA A 125 -5.01 -8.12 7.89
CA ALA A 125 -5.95 -9.05 7.28
C ALA A 125 -5.72 -10.49 7.77
N TYR A 126 -4.48 -10.95 7.84
CA TYR A 126 -4.15 -12.27 8.39
C TYR A 126 -4.62 -12.43 9.84
N LEU A 127 -4.34 -11.44 10.69
CA LEU A 127 -4.71 -11.48 12.11
C LEU A 127 -6.24 -11.43 12.30
N LYS A 128 -6.97 -10.64 11.51
CA LYS A 128 -8.44 -10.56 11.56
C LYS A 128 -9.06 -11.89 11.14
N VAL A 129 -8.64 -12.46 10.01
CA VAL A 129 -9.15 -13.76 9.52
C VAL A 129 -8.85 -14.91 10.49
N LYS A 130 -7.63 -14.95 11.04
CA LYS A 130 -7.24 -15.95 12.04
C LYS A 130 -8.10 -15.88 13.30
N LYS A 131 -8.58 -14.69 13.67
CA LYS A 131 -9.50 -14.50 14.80
C LYS A 131 -10.90 -15.01 14.46
N ILE A 132 -11.44 -14.67 13.28
CA ILE A 132 -12.75 -15.15 12.81
C ILE A 132 -12.80 -16.68 12.83
N SER A 133 -11.75 -17.33 12.32
CA SER A 133 -11.63 -18.79 12.32
C SER A 133 -11.56 -19.44 13.70
N LYS A 134 -11.21 -18.71 14.76
CA LYS A 134 -11.16 -19.22 16.14
C LYS A 134 -12.48 -19.08 16.90
N ASN A 135 -13.38 -18.23 16.39
CA ASN A 135 -14.68 -17.97 17.00
C ASN A 135 -15.81 -18.83 16.39
N HIS A 136 -15.50 -19.56 15.32
CA HIS A 136 -16.32 -20.63 14.73
C HIS A 136 -15.77 -21.99 15.16
#